data_AF-A0A6C0IXY7-F1
#
_entry.id   AF-A0A6C0IXY7-F1
#
_cell.length_a   1.000
_cell.length_b   1.000
_cell.length_c   1.000
_cell.angle_alpha   90.00
_cell.angle_beta   90.00
_cell.angle_gamma   90.00
#
_symmetry.space_group_name_H-M   'P 1'
#
loop_
_entity.id
_entity.type
_entity.pdbx_description
1 polymer ?
#
loop_
_entity_poly.entity_id
_entity_poly.type
_entity_poly.pdbx_seq_one_letter_code
_entity_poly.pdbx_strand_id
1 'polypeptide(L)'
;MAEKDEYGFDKKYRYNREEDYPVKKTKFNVKSILFYISITIIIISILLSCSLAGYIAWNSVTNDPIIIKIIKTNLAILFSPLFLTYVFVKSIVFKLPN
;
A
#
# COMPACT_ATOMS: atom_id res chain seq x y z
N MET A 1 46.57 30.48 -27.18
CA MET A 1 47.25 29.98 -25.97
C MET A 1 46.42 28.82 -25.43
N ALA A 2 46.97 27.61 -25.33
CA ALA A 2 46.24 26.48 -24.76
C ALA A 2 46.02 26.73 -23.27
N GLU A 3 44.77 26.68 -22.84
CA GLU A 3 44.41 26.88 -21.44
C GLU A 3 44.89 25.66 -20.63
N LYS A 4 45.80 25.89 -19.68
CA LYS A 4 46.36 24.86 -18.81
C LYS A 4 45.48 24.70 -17.57
N ASP A 5 45.42 23.50 -17.01
CA ASP A 5 44.75 23.26 -15.72
C ASP A 5 45.63 23.67 -14.53
N GLU A 6 45.10 23.50 -13.31
CA GLU A 6 45.78 23.84 -12.05
C GLU A 6 47.09 23.05 -11.83
N TYR A 7 47.33 22.01 -12.62
CA TYR A 7 48.52 21.17 -12.57
C TYR A 7 49.45 21.38 -13.78
N GLY A 8 49.14 22.35 -14.64
CA GLY A 8 49.97 22.73 -15.78
C GLY A 8 49.83 21.85 -17.02
N PHE A 9 48.86 20.93 -17.05
CA PHE A 9 48.59 20.09 -18.22
C PHE A 9 47.69 20.82 -19.22
N ASP A 10 47.90 20.55 -20.51
CA ASP A 10 47.03 21.07 -21.56
C ASP A 10 45.62 20.47 -21.38
N LYS A 11 44.60 21.32 -21.19
CA LYS A 11 43.18 20.89 -21.02
C LYS A 11 42.63 20.08 -22.20
N LYS A 12 43.37 20.00 -23.33
CA LYS A 12 43.05 19.15 -24.48
C LYS A 12 43.04 17.64 -24.15
N TYR A 13 43.67 17.23 -23.04
CA TYR A 13 43.72 15.85 -22.59
C TYR A 13 42.74 15.54 -21.45
N ARG A 14 41.60 16.25 -21.34
CA ARG A 14 40.51 15.84 -20.44
C ARG A 14 39.95 14.49 -20.91
N TYR A 15 40.61 13.43 -20.50
CA TYR A 15 40.24 12.05 -20.79
C TYR A 15 38.90 11.77 -20.12
N ASN A 16 37.88 11.57 -20.96
CA ASN A 16 36.54 11.24 -20.48
C ASN A 16 36.51 9.77 -20.07
N ARG A 17 36.70 9.51 -18.77
CA ARG A 17 36.66 8.15 -18.20
C ARG A 17 35.36 7.40 -18.46
N GLU A 18 34.28 8.11 -18.80
CA GLU A 18 32.98 7.49 -19.11
C GLU A 18 32.96 6.82 -20.50
N GLU A 19 33.89 7.16 -21.42
CA GLU A 19 33.98 6.54 -22.76
C GLU A 19 34.60 5.14 -22.73
N ASP A 20 35.70 4.96 -21.99
CA ASP A 20 36.39 3.66 -21.90
C ASP A 20 35.80 2.73 -20.82
N TYR A 21 35.07 3.27 -19.83
CA TYR A 21 34.42 2.49 -18.77
C TYR A 21 32.99 3.00 -18.52
N PRO A 22 32.00 2.62 -19.35
CA PRO A 22 30.62 3.02 -19.13
C PRO A 22 30.08 2.36 -17.85
N VAL A 23 29.99 3.15 -16.78
CA VAL A 23 29.34 2.74 -15.54
C VAL A 23 27.85 2.60 -15.83
N LYS A 24 27.36 1.36 -15.96
CA LYS A 24 25.93 1.08 -16.12
C LYS A 24 25.17 1.58 -14.90
N LYS A 25 24.62 2.79 -14.99
CA LYS A 25 23.72 3.34 -13.97
C LYS A 25 22.40 2.58 -14.06
N THR A 26 22.12 1.74 -13.08
CA THR A 26 20.83 1.07 -12.93
C THR A 26 19.75 2.13 -12.75
N LYS A 27 18.91 2.33 -13.76
CA LYS A 27 17.75 3.23 -13.66
C LYS A 27 16.68 2.53 -12.82
N PHE A 28 16.67 2.81 -11.52
CA PHE A 28 15.59 2.35 -10.65
C PHE A 28 14.29 3.01 -11.09
N ASN A 29 13.31 2.20 -11.47
CA ASN A 29 11.98 2.69 -11.80
C ASN A 29 11.17 2.89 -10.51
N VAL A 30 11.44 4.00 -9.81
CA VAL A 30 10.81 4.37 -8.54
C VAL A 30 9.27 4.36 -8.64
N LYS A 31 8.71 4.74 -9.80
CA LYS A 31 7.26 4.71 -10.04
C LYS A 31 6.68 3.29 -9.94
N SER A 32 7.38 2.31 -10.50
CA SER A 32 6.95 0.90 -10.45
C SER A 32 7.00 0.37 -9.01
N ILE A 33 8.06 0.68 -8.27
CA ILE A 33 8.21 0.27 -6.86
C ILE A 33 7.10 0.86 -5.99
N LEU A 34 6.83 2.16 -6.13
CA LEU A 34 5.73 2.82 -5.41
C LEU A 34 4.36 2.22 -5.74
N PHE A 35 4.14 1.87 -7.01
CA PHE A 35 2.90 1.23 -7.44
C PHE A 35 2.68 -0.12 -6.75
N TYR A 36 3.71 -0.98 -6.71
CA TYR A 36 3.62 -2.27 -6.02
C TYR A 36 3.38 -2.11 -4.52
N ILE A 37 4.10 -1.18 -3.87
CA ILE A 37 3.90 -0.88 -2.44
C ILE A 37 2.45 -0.44 -2.17
N SER A 38 1.92 0.45 -3.02
CA SER A 38 0.54 0.92 -2.91
C SER A 38 -0.47 -0.22 -3.03
N ILE A 39 -0.28 -1.14 -3.99
CA ILE A 39 -1.15 -2.30 -4.15
C ILE A 39 -1.10 -3.19 -2.91
N THR A 40 0.10 -3.48 -2.39
CA THR A 40 0.25 -4.31 -1.20
C THR A 40 -0.48 -3.72 0.01
N ILE A 41 -0.39 -2.41 0.22
CA ILE A 41 -1.10 -1.70 1.30
C ILE A 41 -2.62 -1.83 1.13
N ILE A 42 -3.13 -1.67 -0.09
CA ILE A 42 -4.57 -1.80 -0.37
C ILE A 42 -5.05 -3.22 -0.06
N ILE A 43 -4.30 -4.26 -0.47
CA ILE A 43 -4.65 -5.65 -0.21
C ILE A 43 -4.70 -5.92 1.31
N ILE A 44 -3.68 -5.46 2.05
CA ILE A 44 -3.64 -5.62 3.52
C ILE A 44 -4.83 -4.90 4.15
N SER A 45 -5.16 -3.69 3.70
CA SER A 45 -6.30 -2.91 4.19
C SER A 45 -7.64 -3.62 3.96
N ILE A 46 -7.83 -4.24 2.80
CA ILE A 46 -9.03 -5.04 2.48
C ILE A 46 -9.11 -6.27 3.41
N LEU A 47 -8.01 -7.00 3.59
CA LEU A 47 -7.97 -8.17 4.46
C LEU A 47 -8.30 -7.83 5.91
N LEU A 48 -7.74 -6.73 6.42
CA LEU A 48 -8.05 -6.21 7.76
C LEU A 48 -9.54 -5.86 7.88
N SER A 49 -10.10 -5.17 6.88
CA SER A 49 -11.52 -4.79 6.86
C SER A 49 -12.45 -6.01 6.86
N CYS A 50 -12.15 -7.01 6.05
CA CYS A 50 -12.91 -8.26 6.01
C CYS A 50 -12.85 -9.01 7.35
N SER A 51 -11.67 -9.11 7.95
CA SER A 51 -11.49 -9.77 9.25
C SER A 51 -12.28 -9.06 10.35
N LEU A 52 -12.20 -7.72 10.40
CA LEU A 52 -12.90 -6.91 11.39
C LEU A 52 -14.41 -7.01 11.22
N ALA A 53 -14.91 -6.91 9.98
CA ALA A 53 -16.33 -7.04 9.66
C ALA A 53 -16.87 -8.42 10.05
N GLY A 54 -16.14 -9.49 9.71
CA GLY A 54 -16.49 -10.86 10.08
C GLY A 54 -16.54 -11.06 11.60
N TYR A 55 -15.55 -10.54 12.32
CA TYR A 55 -15.52 -10.60 13.79
C TYR A 55 -16.71 -9.87 14.43
N ILE A 56 -17.00 -8.64 13.99
CA ILE A 56 -18.11 -7.85 14.51
C ILE A 56 -19.45 -8.55 14.22
N ALA A 57 -19.66 -8.98 12.97
CA ALA A 57 -20.90 -9.65 12.59
C ALA A 57 -21.11 -10.96 13.36
N TRP A 58 -20.05 -11.75 13.56
CA TRP A 58 -20.12 -13.02 14.31
C TRP A 58 -20.53 -12.80 15.77
N ASN A 59 -20.07 -11.72 16.38
CA ASN A 59 -20.37 -11.41 17.78
C ASN A 59 -21.70 -10.66 17.96
N SER A 60 -22.19 -9.93 16.95
CA SER A 60 -23.49 -9.26 17.01
C SER A 60 -24.69 -10.22 16.95
N VAL A 61 -24.48 -11.45 16.47
CA VAL A 61 -25.54 -12.43 16.25
C VAL A 61 -25.33 -13.64 17.17
N THR A 62 -25.67 -13.48 18.45
CA THR A 62 -25.49 -14.53 19.48
C THR A 62 -26.67 -15.49 19.58
N ASN A 63 -27.89 -15.04 19.26
CA ASN A 63 -29.12 -15.80 19.48
C ASN A 63 -29.67 -16.50 18.22
N ASP A 64 -29.06 -16.30 17.04
CA ASP A 64 -29.54 -16.95 15.81
C ASP A 64 -28.99 -18.37 15.65
N PRO A 65 -29.73 -19.27 14.98
CA PRO A 65 -29.21 -20.59 14.61
C PRO A 65 -27.96 -20.47 13.74
N ILE A 66 -27.04 -21.41 13.90
CA ILE A 66 -25.68 -21.40 13.33
C ILE A 66 -25.68 -21.12 11.82
N ILE A 67 -26.64 -21.66 11.07
CA ILE A 67 -26.75 -21.47 9.62
C ILE A 67 -27.01 -20.00 9.27
N ILE A 68 -27.98 -19.37 9.95
CA ILE A 68 -28.33 -17.96 9.72
C ILE A 68 -27.16 -17.07 10.13
N LYS A 69 -26.50 -17.43 11.23
CA LYS A 69 -25.30 -16.74 11.71
C LYS A 69 -24.20 -16.72 10.64
N ILE A 70 -23.87 -17.87 10.04
CA ILE A 70 -22.87 -18.00 8.96
C ILE A 70 -23.24 -17.17 7.73
N ILE A 71 -24.51 -17.18 7.32
CA ILE A 71 -24.98 -16.42 6.16
C ILE A 71 -24.79 -14.91 6.40
N LYS A 72 -25.18 -14.42 7.59
CA LYS A 72 -25.04 -13.01 7.96
C LYS A 72 -23.57 -12.58 8.04
N THR A 73 -22.68 -13.40 8.60
CA THR A 73 -21.24 -13.09 8.58
C THR A 73 -20.66 -13.05 7.18
N ASN A 74 -21.02 -13.99 6.31
CA ASN A 74 -20.54 -13.99 4.92
C ASN A 74 -21.00 -12.75 4.16
N LEU A 75 -22.27 -12.34 4.34
CA LEU A 75 -22.78 -11.08 3.80
C LEU A 75 -22.01 -9.87 4.33
N ALA A 76 -21.71 -9.84 5.63
CA ALA A 76 -20.93 -8.76 6.24
C ALA A 76 -19.48 -8.71 5.73
N ILE A 77 -18.86 -9.85 5.43
CA ILE A 77 -17.51 -9.92 4.84
C ILE A 77 -17.54 -9.43 3.39
N LEU A 78 -18.53 -9.88 2.60
CA LEU A 78 -18.65 -9.54 1.18
C LEU A 78 -18.91 -8.03 0.97
N PHE A 79 -19.65 -7.42 1.89
CA PHE A 79 -19.90 -5.97 1.93
C PHE A 79 -19.17 -5.27 3.07
N SER A 80 -17.96 -5.74 3.43
CA SER A 80 -17.19 -5.23 4.58
C SER A 80 -17.02 -3.71 4.63
N PRO A 81 -16.71 -2.97 3.54
CA PRO A 81 -16.57 -1.52 3.64
C PRO A 81 -17.90 -0.84 4.01
N LEU A 82 -19.03 -1.27 3.42
CA LEU A 82 -20.35 -0.70 3.73
C LEU A 82 -20.80 -1.07 5.15
N PHE A 83 -20.59 -2.33 5.55
CA PHE A 83 -20.92 -2.82 6.88
C PHE A 83 -20.13 -2.10 7.98
N LEU A 84 -18.82 -1.91 7.80
CA LEU A 84 -18.00 -1.17 8.76
C LEU A 84 -18.39 0.30 8.84
N THR A 85 -18.73 0.93 7.71
CA THR A 85 -19.22 2.32 7.73
C THR A 85 -20.53 2.42 8.51
N TYR A 86 -21.45 1.47 8.30
CA TYR A 86 -22.70 1.41 9.05
C TYR A 86 -22.46 1.24 10.55
N VAL A 87 -21.61 0.29 10.95
CA VAL A 87 -21.25 0.08 12.36
C VAL A 87 -20.58 1.31 12.94
N PHE A 88 -19.66 1.95 12.21
CA PHE A 88 -18.98 3.17 12.63
C PHE A 88 -19.98 4.31 12.90
N VAL A 89 -20.90 4.55 11.98
CA VAL A 89 -21.96 5.56 12.15
C VAL A 89 -22.86 5.19 13.33
N LYS A 90 -23.33 3.93 13.41
CA LYS A 90 -24.18 3.46 14.51
C LYS A 90 -23.49 3.63 15.88
N SER A 91 -22.23 3.28 16.00
CA SER A 91 -21.49 3.30 17.26
C SER A 91 -21.01 4.70 17.67
N ILE A 92 -20.56 5.54 16.72
CA ILE A 92 -19.98 6.85 17.04
C ILE A 92 -21.01 7.97 17.00
N VAL A 93 -21.85 8.00 15.97
CA VAL A 93 -22.83 9.08 15.78
C VAL A 93 -24.02 8.85 16.71
N PHE A 94 -24.54 7.62 16.75
CA PHE A 94 -25.76 7.31 17.50
C PHE A 94 -25.52 6.71 18.89
N LYS A 95 -24.27 6.33 19.22
CA LYS A 95 -23.90 5.69 20.51
C LYS A 95 -24.80 4.51 20.90
N LEU A 96 -25.35 3.82 19.91
CA LEU A 96 -26.22 2.66 20.15
C LEU A 96 -25.34 1.45 20.50
N PRO A 97 -25.65 0.71 21.58
CA PRO A 97 -24.94 -0.52 21.89
C PRO A 97 -25.10 -1.55 20.75
N ASN A 98 -24.07 -2.36 20.57
CA ASN A 98 -24.05 -3.46 19.61
C ASN A 98 -24.68 -4.71 20.19
#